data_AF-A7NJS4-F1
#
_entry.id   AF-A7NJS4-F1
#
_cell.length_a   1.000
_cell.length_b   1.000
_cell.length_c   1.000
_cell.angle_alpha   90.00
_cell.angle_beta   90.00
_cell.angle_gamma   90.00
#
_symmetry.space_group_name_H-M   'P 1'
#
loop_
_entity.id
_entity.type
_entity.pdbx_description
1 polymer ?
#
loop_
_entity_poly.entity_id
_entity_poly.type
_entity_poly.pdbx_seq_one_letter_code
_entity_poly.pdbx_strand_id
1 'polypeptide(L)'
;MTLDEAIADLSQRIKNVSPDAVLKIQRRSAEEAAIRAYAPADHEEAIRSATQEITLKLLTEDGLDVQVLVYDIATSLPKEQ
;
A
#
# COMPACT_ATOMS: atom_id res chain seq x y z
N MET A 1 13.23 -8.58 -6.49
CA MET A 1 12.07 -7.93 -7.14
C MET A 1 12.44 -6.50 -7.53
N THR A 2 11.79 -5.88 -8.50
CA THR A 2 11.91 -4.42 -8.75
C THR A 2 10.90 -3.63 -7.92
N LEU A 3 11.12 -2.32 -7.73
CA LEU A 3 10.18 -1.44 -7.03
C LEU A 3 8.81 -1.40 -7.71
N ASP A 4 8.75 -1.41 -9.04
CA ASP A 4 7.51 -1.47 -9.81
C ASP A 4 6.72 -2.75 -9.54
N GLU A 5 7.40 -3.90 -9.52
CA GLU A 5 6.78 -5.19 -9.18
C GLU A 5 6.29 -5.21 -7.73
N ALA A 6 7.05 -4.64 -6.79
CA ALA A 6 6.67 -4.51 -5.39
C ALA A 6 5.39 -3.69 -5.19
N ILE A 7 5.32 -2.54 -5.86
CA ILE A 7 4.13 -1.70 -5.84
C ILE A 7 2.93 -2.44 -6.45
N ALA A 8 3.13 -3.17 -7.54
CA ALA A 8 2.07 -3.93 -8.20
C ALA A 8 1.53 -5.07 -7.31
N ASP A 9 2.41 -5.89 -6.72
CA ASP A 9 2.04 -6.99 -5.82
C ASP A 9 1.28 -6.47 -4.58
N LEU A 10 1.81 -5.43 -3.92
CA LEU A 10 1.15 -4.80 -2.77
C LEU A 10 -0.22 -4.22 -3.16
N SER A 11 -0.31 -3.53 -4.30
CA SER A 11 -1.57 -2.96 -4.78
C SER A 11 -2.62 -4.06 -5.02
N GLN A 12 -2.21 -5.19 -5.60
CA GLN A 12 -3.10 -6.32 -5.83
C GLN A 12 -3.57 -6.95 -4.50
N ARG A 13 -2.67 -7.14 -3.53
CA ARG A 13 -3.03 -7.66 -2.19
C ARG A 13 -4.03 -6.75 -1.49
N ILE A 14 -3.83 -5.44 -1.55
CA ILE A 14 -4.76 -4.46 -0.97
C ILE A 14 -6.13 -4.56 -1.66
N LYS A 15 -6.15 -4.64 -3.00
CA LYS A 15 -7.40 -4.74 -3.78
C LYS A 15 -8.15 -6.05 -3.58
N ASN A 16 -7.46 -7.14 -3.27
CA ASN A 16 -8.10 -8.43 -2.98
C ASN A 16 -8.90 -8.40 -1.66
N VAL A 17 -8.44 -7.65 -0.66
CA VAL A 17 -9.14 -7.52 0.64
C VAL A 17 -10.06 -6.31 0.71
N SER A 18 -9.79 -5.28 -0.10
CA SER A 18 -10.61 -4.06 -0.20
C SER A 18 -10.73 -3.62 -1.66
N PRO A 19 -11.66 -4.20 -2.44
CA PRO A 19 -11.85 -3.86 -3.85
C PRO A 19 -12.07 -2.36 -4.10
N ASP A 20 -12.77 -1.70 -3.18
CA ASP A 20 -13.11 -0.27 -3.25
C ASP A 20 -11.98 0.66 -2.77
N ALA A 21 -10.84 0.12 -2.33
CA ALA A 21 -9.73 0.95 -1.83
C ALA A 21 -9.17 1.85 -2.94
N VAL A 22 -9.05 3.15 -2.69
CA VAL A 22 -8.34 4.06 -3.61
C VAL A 22 -6.87 4.06 -3.23
N LEU A 23 -5.98 3.78 -4.19
CA LEU A 23 -4.54 3.74 -3.95
C LEU A 23 -3.87 4.97 -4.56
N LYS A 24 -3.10 5.71 -3.75
CA LYS A 24 -2.20 6.77 -4.23
C LYS A 24 -0.76 6.38 -3.94
N ILE A 25 0.02 6.22 -5.00
CA ILE A 25 1.41 5.79 -4.93
C ILE A 25 2.31 7.02 -5.03
N GLN A 26 3.23 7.17 -4.08
CA GLN A 26 4.26 8.20 -4.09
C GLN A 26 5.64 7.53 -4.12
N ARG A 27 6.32 7.61 -5.27
CA ARG A 27 7.71 7.14 -5.39
C ARG A 27 8.65 8.22 -4.86
N ARG A 28 9.68 7.80 -4.12
CA ARG A 28 10.70 8.69 -3.55
C ARG A 28 12.04 8.50 -4.25
N SER A 29 12.41 7.26 -4.54
CA SER A 29 13.65 6.88 -5.21
C SER A 29 13.45 5.61 -6.04
N ALA A 30 14.54 5.00 -6.51
CA ALA A 30 14.50 3.71 -7.21
C ALA A 30 14.18 2.53 -6.27
N GLU A 31 14.36 2.72 -4.96
CA GLU A 31 14.23 1.68 -3.93
C GLU A 31 13.13 2.00 -2.91
N GLU A 32 12.57 3.21 -2.92
CA GLU A 32 11.63 3.69 -1.89
C GLU A 32 10.31 4.19 -2.48
N ALA A 33 9.19 3.74 -1.91
CA ALA A 33 7.86 4.23 -2.24
C ALA A 33 6.88 4.15 -1.07
N ALA A 34 5.84 4.98 -1.11
CA ALA A 34 4.72 4.93 -0.19
C ALA A 34 3.41 4.69 -0.96
N ILE A 35 2.62 3.72 -0.50
CA ILE A 35 1.27 3.43 -0.99
C ILE A 35 0.30 3.93 0.07
N ARG A 36 -0.46 4.99 -0.25
CA ARG A 36 -1.59 5.44 0.57
C ARG A 36 -2.84 4.72 0.10
N ALA A 37 -3.34 3.80 0.91
CA ALA A 37 -4.58 3.08 0.68
C ALA A 37 -5.72 3.75 1.46
N TYR A 38 -6.66 4.36 0.74
CA TYR A 38 -7.89 4.89 1.31
C TYR A 38 -8.96 3.80 1.20
N ALA A 39 -9.39 3.23 2.32
CA ALA A 39 -10.31 2.09 2.35
C ALA A 39 -11.42 2.30 3.39
N PRO A 40 -12.53 1.55 3.33
CA PRO A 40 -13.49 1.50 4.43
C PRO A 40 -12.81 1.15 5.76
N ALA A 41 -13.24 1.75 6.86
CA ALA A 41 -12.63 1.55 8.18
C ALA A 41 -12.55 0.07 8.58
N ASP A 42 -13.60 -0.72 8.29
CA ASP A 42 -13.66 -2.16 8.56
C ASP A 42 -12.63 -2.99 7.78
N HIS A 43 -12.00 -2.42 6.74
CA HIS A 43 -10.97 -3.10 5.94
C HIS A 43 -9.55 -2.77 6.40
N GLU A 44 -9.34 -1.85 7.36
CA GLU A 44 -8.00 -1.39 7.75
C GLU A 44 -7.11 -2.55 8.23
N GLU A 45 -7.62 -3.35 9.17
CA GLU A 45 -6.87 -4.47 9.75
C GLU A 45 -6.57 -5.55 8.70
N ALA A 46 -7.52 -5.81 7.80
CA ALA A 46 -7.34 -6.78 6.72
C ALA A 46 -6.23 -6.35 5.75
N ILE A 47 -6.17 -5.06 5.39
CA ILE A 47 -5.10 -4.51 4.55
C ILE A 47 -3.75 -4.58 5.25
N ARG A 48 -3.69 -4.20 6.54
CA ARG A 48 -2.47 -4.26 7.34
C ARG A 48 -1.94 -5.69 7.39
N SER A 49 -2.80 -6.65 7.71
CA SER A 49 -2.44 -8.07 7.80
C SER A 49 -1.98 -8.63 6.45
N ALA A 50 -2.61 -8.23 5.34
CA ALA A 50 -2.26 -8.69 4.00
C ALA A 50 -0.92 -8.15 3.48
N THR A 51 -0.43 -7.04 4.03
CA THR A 51 0.75 -6.32 3.52
C THR A 51 1.95 -6.34 4.46
N GLN A 52 1.75 -6.52 5.77
CA GLN A 52 2.81 -6.38 6.77
C GLN A 52 3.98 -7.35 6.58
N GLU A 53 3.74 -8.62 6.29
CA GLU A 53 4.84 -9.58 6.12
C GLU A 53 5.66 -9.28 4.86
N ILE A 54 4.98 -8.95 3.76
CA ILE A 54 5.64 -8.72 2.48
C ILE A 54 6.43 -7.42 2.48
N THR A 55 5.97 -6.35 3.14
CA THR A 55 6.75 -5.10 3.26
C THR A 55 8.03 -5.32 4.06
N LEU A 56 8.00 -6.17 5.11
CA LEU A 56 9.20 -6.54 5.87
C LEU A 56 10.18 -7.36 5.03
N LYS A 57 9.69 -8.32 4.24
CA LYS A 57 10.53 -9.12 3.33
C LYS A 57 11.20 -8.24 2.27
N LEU A 58 10.44 -7.35 1.63
CA LEU A 58 10.97 -6.40 0.65
C LEU A 58 12.11 -5.56 1.22
N LEU A 59 11.95 -5.07 2.46
CA LEU A 59 12.99 -4.28 3.12
C LEU A 59 14.24 -5.11 3.47
N THR A 60 14.05 -6.33 3.97
CA THR A 60 15.15 -7.14 4.53
C THR A 60 15.87 -8.01 3.50
N GLU A 61 15.19 -8.44 2.45
CA GLU A 61 15.72 -9.36 1.43
C GLU A 61 16.05 -8.64 0.11
N ASP A 62 15.20 -7.68 -0.30
CA ASP A 62 15.34 -6.98 -1.59
C ASP A 62 15.91 -5.56 -1.46
N GLY A 63 16.04 -5.02 -0.24
CA GLY A 63 16.47 -3.64 0.01
C GLY A 63 15.46 -2.58 -0.43
N LEU A 64 14.19 -2.96 -0.63
CA LEU A 64 13.12 -2.07 -1.08
C LEU A 64 12.27 -1.59 0.10
N ASP A 65 12.29 -0.29 0.39
CA ASP A 65 11.42 0.32 1.41
C ASP A 65 10.08 0.75 0.78
N VAL A 66 9.12 -0.18 0.79
CA VAL A 66 7.75 0.09 0.34
C VAL A 66 6.81 0.14 1.54
N GLN A 67 6.35 1.35 1.87
CA GLN A 67 5.47 1.59 3.01
C GLN A 67 4.01 1.57 2.57
N VAL A 68 3.16 0.88 3.33
CA VAL A 68 1.69 0.89 3.14
C VAL A 68 1.06 1.66 4.28
N LEU A 69 0.42 2.78 3.95
CA LEU A 69 -0.32 3.62 4.91
C LEU A 69 -1.80 3.50 4.60
N VAL A 70 -2.59 3.06 5.58
CA VAL A 70 -4.03 2.88 5.43
C VAL A 70 -4.75 4.04 6.09
N TYR A 71 -5.75 4.58 5.39
CA TYR A 71 -6.59 5.68 5.85
C TYR A 71 -8.05 5.36 5.58
N ASP A 72 -8.93 5.88 6.43
CA ASP A 72 -10.37 5.81 6.17
C ASP A 72 -10.74 6.68 4.96
N ILE A 73 -11.34 6.04 3.95
CA ILE A 73 -11.79 6.69 2.72
C ILE A 73 -12.83 7.78 2.97
N ALA A 74 -13.69 7.64 3.97
CA ALA A 74 -14.77 8.57 4.24
C ALA A 74 -14.28 9.91 4.80
N THR A 75 -13.13 9.91 5.49
CA THR A 75 -12.63 11.07 6.23
C THR A 75 -11.33 11.64 5.66
N SER A 76 -10.55 10.82 4.97
CA SER A 76 -9.15 11.14 4.63
C SER A 76 -8.88 11.21 3.13
N LEU A 77 -9.80 10.78 2.27
CA LEU A 77 -9.59 10.86 0.82
C LEU A 77 -9.51 12.35 0.40
N PRO A 78 -8.38 12.82 -0.14
CA PRO A 78 -8.27 14.21 -0.56
C PRO A 78 -9.18 14.44 -1.77
N LYS A 79 -9.99 15.50 -1.71
CA LYS A 79 -10.78 15.97 -2.86
C LYS A 79 -9.83 16.26 -4.02
N GLU A 80 -10.14 15.76 -5.21
CA GLU A 80 -9.41 16.14 -6.42
C GLU A 80 -9.53 17.67 -6.59
N GLN A 81 -8.37 18.32 -6.76
CA GLN A 81 -8.29 19.75 -7.05
C GLN A 81 -8.41 19.99 -8.55
#